data_AF-A0AAW6U6F7-F1
#
_entry.id   AF-A0AAW6U6F7-F1
#
_cell.length_a   1.000
_cell.length_b   1.000
_cell.length_c   1.000
_cell.angle_alpha   90.00
_cell.angle_beta   90.00
_cell.angle_gamma   90.00
#
_symmetry.space_group_name_H-M   'P 1'
#
loop_
_entity.id
_entity.type
_entity.pdbx_description
1 polymer ?
#
loop_
_entity_poly.entity_id
_entity_poly.type
_entity_poly.pdbx_seq_one_letter_code
_entity_poly.pdbx_strand_id
1 'polypeptide(L)'
;MLDQMKKFPIVNIVIGVILIVLGIVFVFIQPDIGENIKNVAIGLMILAIVVLLIYPGLKKPKSKLILSLLILELIIGLLVSIMFITNTGGSPSLWIGLVIYVHGVVGLIGGYFSAEKQKMWLFFLSLLFVSIGVFIFASNLITNEMLIHVLLFIFLAPGLFLLALGLLNLKKQPKQVE
;
A
#
# COMPACT_ATOMS: atom_id res chain seq x y z
N MET A 1 17.21 -0.91 -16.69
CA MET A 1 15.80 -0.51 -16.90
C MET A 1 15.67 0.94 -17.40
N LEU A 2 16.26 1.93 -16.73
CA LEU A 2 16.27 3.33 -17.20
C LEU A 2 16.87 3.53 -18.62
N ASP A 3 17.92 2.78 -18.98
CA ASP A 3 18.54 2.93 -20.31
C ASP A 3 17.73 2.32 -21.45
N GLN A 4 16.82 1.37 -21.17
CA GLN A 4 15.85 0.91 -22.17
C GLN A 4 14.73 1.93 -22.36
N MET A 5 14.29 2.60 -21.29
CA MET A 5 13.28 3.66 -21.38
C MET A 5 13.80 4.87 -22.18
N LYS A 6 15.10 5.19 -22.13
CA LYS A 6 15.67 6.29 -22.93
C LYS A 6 15.63 6.04 -24.44
N LYS A 7 15.53 4.79 -24.91
CA LYS A 7 15.55 4.45 -26.35
C LYS A 7 14.27 4.81 -27.08
N PHE A 8 13.14 4.90 -26.38
CA PHE A 8 11.82 5.17 -26.99
C PHE A 8 11.17 6.39 -26.33
N PRO A 9 11.68 7.61 -26.60
CA PRO A 9 11.21 8.83 -25.94
C PRO A 9 9.74 9.12 -26.24
N ILE A 10 9.27 8.81 -27.45
CA ILE A 10 7.86 8.96 -27.86
C ILE A 10 6.94 8.05 -27.03
N VAL A 11 7.35 6.80 -26.80
CA VAL A 11 6.57 5.84 -26.00
C VAL A 11 6.42 6.33 -24.56
N ASN A 12 7.48 6.87 -23.97
CA ASN A 12 7.41 7.43 -22.61
C ASN A 12 6.48 8.65 -22.53
N ILE A 13 6.47 9.51 -23.55
CA ILE A 13 5.53 10.64 -23.60
C ILE A 13 4.10 10.13 -23.69
N VAL A 14 3.81 9.20 -24.61
CA VAL A 14 2.46 8.65 -24.79
C VAL A 14 1.97 8.00 -23.51
N ILE A 15 2.77 7.14 -22.88
CA ILE A 15 2.41 6.50 -21.61
C ILE A 15 2.25 7.55 -20.50
N GLY A 16 3.15 8.53 -20.42
CA GLY A 16 3.08 9.60 -19.42
C GLY A 16 1.81 10.44 -19.54
N VAL A 17 1.44 10.85 -20.75
CA VAL A 17 0.19 11.57 -21.04
C VAL A 17 -1.03 10.72 -20.69
N ILE A 18 -1.04 9.44 -21.10
CA ILE A 18 -2.14 8.52 -20.78
C ILE A 18 -2.32 8.40 -19.26
N LEU A 19 -1.25 8.20 -18.50
CA LEU A 19 -1.32 8.09 -17.03
C LEU A 19 -1.86 9.37 -16.38
N ILE A 20 -1.43 10.55 -16.83
CA ILE A 20 -1.93 11.82 -16.32
C ILE A 20 -3.43 11.98 -16.64
N VAL A 21 -3.83 11.72 -17.89
CA VAL A 21 -5.24 11.81 -18.31
C VAL A 21 -6.10 10.82 -17.54
N LEU A 22 -5.66 9.58 -17.36
CA LEU A 22 -6.38 8.58 -16.55
C LEU A 22 -6.52 9.04 -15.10
N GLY A 23 -5.45 9.57 -14.50
CA GLY A 23 -5.52 10.13 -13.14
C GLY A 23 -6.54 11.25 -13.01
N ILE A 24 -6.61 12.16 -13.99
CA ILE A 24 -7.60 13.26 -14.00
C ILE A 24 -9.01 12.72 -14.23
N VAL A 25 -9.20 11.82 -15.20
CA VAL A 25 -10.51 11.24 -15.54
C VAL A 25 -11.08 10.49 -14.35
N PHE A 26 -10.29 9.63 -13.71
CA PHE A 26 -10.76 8.83 -12.58
C PHE A 26 -11.04 9.65 -11.32
N VAL A 27 -10.35 10.78 -11.14
CA VAL A 27 -10.55 11.61 -9.94
C VAL A 27 -11.66 12.65 -10.13
N PHE A 28 -11.77 13.27 -11.31
CA PHE A 28 -12.65 14.43 -11.52
C PHE A 28 -13.83 14.18 -12.46
N ILE A 29 -13.74 13.24 -13.41
CA ILE A 29 -14.75 13.08 -14.48
C ILE A 29 -15.62 11.84 -14.25
N GLN A 30 -15.03 10.72 -13.83
CA GLN A 30 -15.71 9.46 -13.56
C GLN A 30 -15.36 8.99 -12.14
N PRO A 31 -15.90 9.68 -11.10
CA PRO A 31 -15.56 9.39 -9.72
C PRO A 31 -15.93 7.96 -9.33
N ASP A 32 -17.03 7.39 -9.83
CA ASP A 32 -17.44 6.01 -9.51
C ASP A 32 -16.39 4.96 -9.94
N ILE A 33 -15.77 5.15 -11.11
CA ILE A 33 -14.69 4.27 -11.57
C ILE A 33 -13.42 4.51 -10.75
N GLY A 34 -13.12 5.78 -10.45
CA GLY A 34 -12.01 6.13 -9.56
C GLY A 34 -12.16 5.55 -8.16
N GLU A 35 -13.38 5.50 -7.63
CA GLU A 35 -13.69 4.89 -6.33
C GLU A 35 -13.47 3.38 -6.34
N ASN A 36 -13.86 2.68 -7.41
CA ASN A 36 -13.58 1.26 -7.56
C ASN A 36 -12.06 0.99 -7.63
N ILE A 37 -11.32 1.77 -8.42
CA ILE A 37 -9.86 1.65 -8.53
C ILE A 37 -9.19 1.98 -7.19
N LYS A 38 -9.65 3.02 -6.49
CA LYS A 38 -9.23 3.38 -5.13
C LYS A 38 -9.41 2.20 -4.18
N ASN A 39 -10.59 1.60 -4.16
CA ASN A 39 -10.92 0.50 -3.26
C ASN A 39 -10.08 -0.74 -3.55
N VAL A 40 -9.85 -1.05 -4.83
CA VAL A 40 -8.90 -2.11 -5.25
C VAL A 40 -7.48 -1.78 -4.78
N ALA A 41 -7.01 -0.55 -4.97
CA ALA A 41 -5.68 -0.13 -4.55
C ALA A 41 -5.51 -0.23 -3.02
N ILE A 42 -6.52 0.16 -2.24
CA ILE A 42 -6.52 0.02 -0.77
C ILE A 42 -6.48 -1.46 -0.38
N GLY A 43 -7.31 -2.31 -1.00
CA GLY A 43 -7.33 -3.74 -0.72
C GLY A 43 -5.97 -4.40 -0.99
N LEU A 44 -5.32 -4.03 -2.11
CA LEU A 44 -3.96 -4.47 -2.44
C LEU A 44 -2.91 -3.93 -1.47
N MET A 45 -3.04 -2.69 -1.02
CA MET A 45 -2.14 -2.10 -0.03
C MET A 45 -2.25 -2.80 1.33
N ILE A 46 -3.47 -3.07 1.81
CA ILE A 46 -3.71 -3.85 3.04
C ILE A 46 -3.10 -5.23 2.89
N LEU A 47 -3.30 -5.89 1.74
CA LEU A 47 -2.74 -7.20 1.46
C LEU A 47 -1.20 -7.17 1.56
N ALA A 48 -0.57 -6.16 0.96
CA ALA A 48 0.86 -5.97 1.02
C ALA A 48 1.36 -5.75 2.45
N ILE A 49 0.68 -4.91 3.25
CA ILE A 49 1.01 -4.67 4.66
C ILE A 49 0.93 -5.97 5.47
N VAL A 50 -0.18 -6.71 5.34
CA VAL A 50 -0.42 -7.99 6.01
C VAL A 50 0.69 -8.98 5.65
N VAL A 51 1.01 -9.13 4.37
CA VAL A 51 2.09 -10.02 3.93
C VAL A 51 3.44 -9.58 4.49
N LEU A 52 3.78 -8.29 4.43
CA LEU A 52 5.07 -7.78 4.92
C LEU A 52 5.24 -7.93 6.43
N LEU A 53 4.17 -7.72 7.21
CA LEU A 53 4.20 -7.84 8.67
C LEU A 53 4.19 -9.30 9.13
N ILE A 54 3.39 -10.16 8.50
CA ILE A 54 3.16 -11.53 8.96
C ILE A 54 4.21 -12.50 8.41
N TYR A 55 4.69 -12.31 7.18
CA TYR A 55 5.62 -13.23 6.51
C TYR A 55 6.89 -13.56 7.32
N PRO A 56 7.57 -12.57 7.95
CA PRO A 56 8.73 -12.86 8.79
C PRO A 56 8.40 -13.79 9.98
N GLY A 57 7.20 -13.64 10.55
CA GLY A 57 6.71 -14.45 11.67
C GLY A 57 6.34 -15.87 11.28
N LEU A 58 5.77 -16.07 10.09
CA LEU A 58 5.43 -17.39 9.56
C LEU A 58 6.66 -18.24 9.20
N LYS A 59 7.76 -17.59 8.76
CA LYS A 59 8.98 -18.31 8.36
C LYS A 59 9.71 -18.97 9.53
N LYS A 60 9.64 -18.37 10.73
CA LYS A 60 10.28 -18.88 11.95
C LYS A 60 9.35 -18.68 13.16
N PRO A 61 8.28 -19.49 13.27
CA PRO A 61 7.32 -19.34 14.36
C PRO A 61 7.97 -19.71 15.70
N LYS A 62 7.83 -18.83 16.68
CA LYS A 62 8.41 -19.04 18.02
C LYS A 62 7.63 -20.05 18.87
N SER A 63 6.34 -20.24 18.59
CA SER A 63 5.48 -21.21 19.26
C SER A 63 4.27 -21.57 18.40
N LYS A 64 3.59 -22.68 18.72
CA LYS A 64 2.34 -23.08 18.05
C LYS A 64 1.23 -22.04 18.25
N LEU A 65 1.13 -21.45 19.43
CA LEU A 65 0.14 -20.41 19.74
C LEU A 65 0.36 -19.17 18.87
N ILE A 66 1.61 -18.71 18.75
CA ILE A 66 1.96 -17.56 17.90
C ILE A 66 1.67 -17.85 16.43
N LEU A 67 1.98 -19.07 15.96
CA LEU A 67 1.65 -19.48 14.60
C LEU A 67 0.14 -19.41 14.34
N SER A 68 -0.69 -19.92 15.25
CA SER A 68 -2.15 -19.84 15.15
C SER A 68 -2.66 -18.40 15.11
N LEU A 69 -2.09 -17.51 15.93
CA LEU A 69 -2.45 -16.09 15.93
C LEU A 69 -2.05 -15.40 14.62
N LEU A 70 -0.86 -15.68 14.08
CA LEU A 70 -0.41 -15.14 12.80
C LEU A 70 -1.26 -15.63 11.62
N ILE A 71 -1.71 -16.89 11.66
CA ILE A 71 -2.64 -17.43 10.65
C ILE A 71 -3.99 -16.73 10.74
N LEU A 72 -4.51 -16.51 11.96
CA LEU A 72 -5.76 -15.78 12.16
C LEU A 72 -5.64 -14.34 11.64
N GLU A 73 -4.54 -13.66 11.94
CA GLU A 73 -4.23 -12.32 11.45
C GLU A 73 -4.19 -12.28 9.91
N LEU A 74 -3.59 -13.28 9.27
CA LEU A 74 -3.55 -13.41 7.82
C LEU A 74 -4.96 -13.59 7.22
N ILE A 75 -5.80 -14.43 7.83
CA ILE A 75 -7.18 -14.65 7.38
C ILE A 75 -7.98 -13.36 7.49
N ILE A 76 -7.88 -12.64 8.61
CA ILE A 76 -8.55 -11.34 8.80
C ILE A 76 -8.06 -10.35 7.74
N GLY A 77 -6.74 -10.24 7.56
CA GLY A 77 -6.15 -9.36 6.55
C GLY A 77 -6.64 -9.65 5.13
N LEU A 78 -6.71 -10.94 4.75
CA LEU A 78 -7.25 -11.37 3.46
C LEU A 78 -8.72 -11.01 3.29
N LEU A 79 -9.56 -11.30 4.29
CA LEU A 79 -10.98 -10.97 4.25
C LEU A 79 -11.20 -9.47 4.08
N VAL A 80 -10.46 -8.66 4.83
CA VAL A 80 -10.52 -7.20 4.74
C VAL A 80 -10.09 -6.71 3.35
N SER A 81 -8.97 -7.22 2.82
CA SER A 81 -8.53 -6.90 1.46
C SER A 81 -9.59 -7.22 0.42
N ILE A 82 -10.24 -8.39 0.54
CA ILE A 82 -11.34 -8.79 -0.37
C ILE A 82 -12.51 -7.83 -0.24
N MET A 83 -12.94 -7.46 0.97
CA MET A 83 -14.05 -6.53 1.18
C MET A 83 -13.80 -5.17 0.50
N PHE A 84 -12.57 -4.66 0.59
CA PHE A 84 -12.19 -3.44 -0.14
C PHE A 84 -12.23 -3.66 -1.65
N ILE A 85 -11.67 -4.75 -2.17
CA ILE A 85 -11.68 -5.05 -3.62
C ILE A 85 -13.12 -5.18 -4.16
N THR A 86 -14.05 -5.70 -3.37
CA THR A 86 -15.47 -5.87 -3.75
C THR A 86 -16.38 -4.70 -3.40
N ASN A 87 -15.83 -3.54 -2.99
CA ASN A 87 -16.58 -2.34 -2.59
C ASN A 87 -17.56 -2.52 -1.41
N THR A 88 -17.36 -3.54 -0.59
CA THR A 88 -18.11 -3.76 0.66
C THR A 88 -17.30 -3.34 1.89
N GLY A 89 -16.10 -2.80 1.67
CA GLY A 89 -15.20 -2.27 2.69
C GLY A 89 -15.77 -1.01 3.35
N GLY A 90 -15.73 -0.99 4.68
CA GLY A 90 -16.04 0.20 5.48
C GLY A 90 -14.91 1.23 5.49
N SER A 91 -14.71 1.93 6.60
CA SER A 91 -13.62 2.91 6.73
C SER A 91 -12.24 2.26 6.57
N PRO A 92 -11.38 2.73 5.64
CA PRO A 92 -9.99 2.28 5.52
C PRO A 92 -9.19 2.47 6.81
N SER A 93 -9.43 3.57 7.52
CA SER A 93 -8.77 3.87 8.80
C SER A 93 -9.08 2.81 9.85
N LEU A 94 -10.33 2.35 9.90
CA LEU A 94 -10.76 1.31 10.81
C LEU A 94 -9.98 0.02 10.57
N TRP A 95 -9.94 -0.43 9.32
CA TRP A 95 -9.37 -1.71 8.97
C TRP A 95 -7.84 -1.74 9.01
N ILE A 96 -7.18 -0.68 8.52
CA ILE A 96 -5.72 -0.54 8.62
C ILE A 96 -5.30 -0.43 10.08
N GLY A 97 -5.99 0.41 10.87
CA GLY A 97 -5.74 0.55 12.30
C GLY A 97 -5.91 -0.78 13.05
N LEU A 98 -6.95 -1.55 12.72
CA LEU A 98 -7.20 -2.87 13.31
C LEU A 98 -6.10 -3.88 12.97
N VAL A 99 -5.66 -3.96 11.72
CA VAL A 99 -4.57 -4.87 11.31
C VAL A 99 -3.29 -4.56 12.08
N ILE A 100 -2.90 -3.28 12.15
CA ILE A 100 -1.69 -2.86 12.88
C ILE A 100 -1.84 -3.14 14.38
N TYR A 101 -3.01 -2.86 14.95
CA TYR A 101 -3.31 -3.14 16.35
C TYR A 101 -3.20 -4.64 16.66
N VAL A 102 -3.88 -5.49 15.89
CA VAL A 102 -3.86 -6.95 16.06
C VAL A 102 -2.43 -7.46 15.95
N HIS A 103 -1.65 -7.00 14.95
CA HIS A 103 -0.24 -7.37 14.82
C HIS A 103 0.58 -7.01 16.07
N GLY A 104 0.39 -5.80 16.60
CA GLY A 104 1.02 -5.35 17.85
C GLY A 104 0.64 -6.24 19.04
N VAL A 105 -0.63 -6.59 19.19
CA VAL A 105 -1.12 -7.48 20.25
C VAL A 105 -0.53 -8.88 20.11
N VAL A 106 -0.50 -9.44 18.91
CA VAL A 106 0.14 -10.75 18.64
C VAL A 106 1.62 -10.71 18.99
N GLY A 107 2.31 -9.60 18.71
CA GLY A 107 3.71 -9.38 19.09
C GLY A 107 3.93 -9.34 20.61
N LEU A 108 3.02 -8.71 21.36
CA LEU A 108 3.08 -8.65 22.84
C LEU A 108 2.76 -10.01 23.47
N ILE A 109 1.69 -10.67 23.03
CA ILE A 109 1.31 -12.01 23.51
C ILE A 109 2.41 -13.01 23.17
N GLY A 110 2.92 -12.96 21.93
CA GLY A 110 4.01 -13.83 21.50
C GLY A 110 5.31 -13.56 22.24
N GLY A 111 5.55 -12.33 22.68
CA GLY A 111 6.66 -11.96 23.54
C GLY A 111 6.56 -12.54 24.96
N TYR A 112 5.36 -12.48 25.55
CA TYR A 112 5.09 -12.97 26.90
C TYR A 112 5.11 -14.50 27.00
N PHE A 113 4.52 -15.19 26.01
CA PHE A 113 4.42 -16.65 25.98
C PHE A 113 5.57 -17.36 25.26
N SER A 114 6.59 -16.63 24.78
CA SER A 114 7.78 -17.26 24.21
C SER A 114 8.74 -17.69 25.32
N ALA A 115 9.31 -18.89 25.18
CA ALA A 115 10.33 -19.40 26.10
C ALA A 115 11.64 -18.57 26.03
N GLU A 116 11.88 -17.85 24.94
CA GLU A 116 13.01 -16.94 24.80
C GLU A 116 12.63 -15.53 25.23
N LYS A 117 13.47 -14.90 26.07
CA LYS A 117 13.29 -13.50 26.48
C LYS A 117 13.15 -12.60 25.24
N GLN A 118 11.99 -11.98 25.07
CA GLN A 118 11.78 -11.00 24.00
C GLN A 118 12.78 -9.84 24.17
N LYS A 119 13.42 -9.44 23.06
CA LYS A 119 14.27 -8.24 23.06
C LYS A 119 13.42 -7.03 23.40
N MET A 120 13.88 -6.20 24.34
CA MET A 120 13.16 -5.02 24.81
C MET A 120 12.72 -4.08 23.67
N TRP A 121 13.53 -3.95 22.61
CA TRP A 121 13.15 -3.19 21.41
C TRP A 121 11.92 -3.74 20.69
N LEU A 122 11.80 -5.07 20.56
CA LEU A 122 10.63 -5.69 19.94
C LEU A 122 9.36 -5.47 20.78
N PHE A 123 9.49 -5.46 22.11
CA PHE A 123 8.38 -5.14 23.00
C PHE A 123 7.89 -3.71 22.77
N PHE A 124 8.80 -2.72 22.75
CA PHE A 124 8.43 -1.33 22.47
C PHE A 124 7.86 -1.14 21.06
N LEU A 125 8.38 -1.85 20.07
CA LEU A 125 7.84 -1.81 18.70
C LEU A 125 6.41 -2.37 18.65
N SER A 126 6.14 -3.50 19.32
CA SER A 126 4.80 -4.06 19.41
C SER A 126 3.85 -3.13 20.16
N LEU A 127 4.30 -2.49 21.24
CA LEU A 127 3.53 -1.50 21.98
C LEU A 127 3.22 -0.27 21.12
N LEU A 128 4.20 0.20 20.34
CA LEU A 128 4.02 1.28 19.38
C LEU A 128 2.99 0.92 18.30
N PHE A 129 3.02 -0.31 17.76
CA PHE A 129 1.99 -0.77 16.82
C PHE A 129 0.60 -0.80 17.45
N VAL A 130 0.47 -1.27 18.70
CA VAL A 130 -0.82 -1.21 19.42
C VAL A 130 -1.30 0.24 19.53
N SER A 131 -0.46 1.15 20.01
CA SER A 131 -0.84 2.56 20.19
C SER A 131 -1.18 3.25 18.87
N ILE A 132 -0.36 3.06 17.83
CA ILE A 132 -0.61 3.64 16.50
C ILE A 132 -1.86 3.03 15.86
N GLY A 133 -2.06 1.71 15.98
CA GLY A 133 -3.25 1.04 15.46
C GLY A 133 -4.54 1.58 16.07
N VAL A 134 -4.58 1.74 17.40
CA VAL A 134 -5.71 2.37 18.09
C VAL A 134 -5.88 3.83 17.69
N PHE A 135 -4.79 4.59 17.59
CA PHE A 135 -4.85 5.99 17.18
C PHE A 135 -5.43 6.15 15.77
N ILE A 136 -4.96 5.37 14.79
CA ILE A 136 -5.47 5.38 13.42
C ILE A 136 -6.95 4.96 13.40
N PHE A 137 -7.30 3.91 14.15
CA PHE A 137 -8.69 3.44 14.26
C PHE A 137 -9.62 4.51 14.85
N ALA A 138 -9.24 5.13 15.97
CA ALA A 138 -10.10 6.04 16.73
C ALA A 138 -10.18 7.45 16.14
N SER A 139 -9.09 7.95 15.55
CA SER A 139 -9.04 9.31 14.98
C SER A 139 -9.59 9.39 13.55
N ASN A 140 -9.90 8.24 12.93
CA ASN A 140 -10.25 8.16 11.50
C ASN A 140 -9.24 8.90 10.60
N LEU A 141 -7.96 8.77 10.94
CA LEU A 141 -6.85 9.51 10.34
C LEU A 141 -6.78 9.34 8.82
N ILE A 142 -7.12 8.15 8.32
CA ILE A 142 -7.08 7.82 6.90
C ILE A 142 -8.49 8.03 6.33
N THR A 143 -8.72 9.23 5.80
CA THR A 143 -10.00 9.58 5.16
C THR A 143 -10.04 9.12 3.70
N ASN A 144 -11.26 8.93 3.19
CA ASN A 144 -11.48 8.63 1.76
C ASN A 144 -10.93 9.73 0.85
N GLU A 145 -11.01 10.99 1.27
CA GLU A 145 -10.45 12.12 0.51
C GLU A 145 -8.93 12.03 0.42
N MET A 146 -8.22 11.74 1.52
CA MET A 146 -6.77 11.53 1.49
C MET A 146 -6.38 10.41 0.52
N LEU A 147 -7.15 9.32 0.48
CA LEU A 147 -6.89 8.18 -0.40
C LEU A 147 -7.14 8.49 -1.88
N ILE A 148 -8.09 9.36 -2.20
CA ILE A 148 -8.28 9.87 -3.57
C ILE A 148 -7.06 10.70 -4.01
N HIS A 149 -6.48 11.52 -3.12
CA HIS A 149 -5.26 12.26 -3.43
C HIS A 149 -4.04 11.33 -3.60
N VAL A 150 -3.96 10.25 -2.81
CA VAL A 150 -2.93 9.22 -2.99
C VAL A 150 -3.09 8.52 -4.36
N LEU A 151 -4.32 8.19 -4.75
CA LEU A 151 -4.59 7.61 -6.07
C LEU A 151 -4.14 8.56 -7.19
N LEU A 152 -4.51 9.85 -7.08
CA LEU A 152 -4.06 10.88 -8.03
C LEU A 152 -2.53 10.90 -8.11
N PHE A 153 -1.84 10.88 -6.97
CA PHE A 153 -0.39 10.89 -6.92
C PHE A 153 0.25 9.65 -7.56
N ILE A 154 -0.35 8.47 -7.38
CA ILE A 154 0.09 7.20 -7.98
C ILE A 154 0.03 7.24 -9.51
N PHE A 155 -0.92 7.95 -10.11
CA PHE A 155 -0.99 8.11 -11.57
C PHE A 155 -0.12 9.29 -12.06
N LEU A 156 -0.16 10.40 -11.33
CA LEU A 156 0.39 11.66 -11.78
C LEU A 156 1.92 11.73 -11.61
N ALA A 157 2.48 11.19 -10.52
CA ALA A 157 3.93 11.18 -10.30
C ALA A 157 4.70 10.34 -11.35
N PRO A 158 4.36 9.07 -11.63
CA PRO A 158 5.01 8.32 -12.69
C PRO A 158 4.65 8.86 -14.09
N GLY A 159 3.43 9.39 -14.27
CA GLY A 159 3.03 10.04 -15.52
C GLY A 159 3.90 11.24 -15.88
N LEU A 160 4.09 12.16 -14.92
CA LEU A 160 4.98 13.32 -15.07
C LEU A 160 6.44 12.90 -15.24
N PHE A 161 6.89 11.89 -14.49
CA PHE A 161 8.26 11.38 -14.60
C PHE A 161 8.56 10.83 -16.00
N LEU A 162 7.67 9.99 -16.54
CA LEU A 162 7.81 9.43 -17.89
C LEU A 162 7.72 10.50 -18.97
N LEU A 163 6.80 11.46 -18.81
CA LEU A 163 6.66 12.60 -19.72
C LEU A 163 7.92 13.48 -19.72
N ALA A 164 8.46 13.81 -18.54
CA ALA A 164 9.69 14.57 -18.40
C ALA A 164 10.89 13.84 -19.02
N LEU A 165 11.04 12.54 -18.75
CA LEU A 165 12.08 11.72 -19.37
C LEU A 165 11.95 11.68 -20.90
N GLY A 166 10.72 11.55 -21.41
CA GLY A 166 10.44 11.55 -22.84
C GLY A 166 10.83 12.86 -23.51
N LEU A 167 10.40 14.00 -22.95
CA LEU A 167 10.73 15.34 -23.47
C LEU A 167 12.23 15.65 -23.41
N LEU A 168 12.90 15.31 -22.30
CA LEU A 168 14.34 15.54 -22.14
C LEU A 168 15.18 14.72 -23.14
N ASN A 169 14.72 13.52 -23.49
CA ASN A 169 15.43 12.66 -24.45
C ASN A 169 15.13 13.03 -25.91
N LEU A 170 13.93 13.55 -26.21
CA LEU A 170 13.61 14.13 -27.53
C LEU A 170 14.46 15.36 -27.85
N LYS A 171 14.73 16.21 -26.85
CA LYS A 171 15.60 17.38 -27.02
C LYS A 171 17.07 17.01 -27.28
N LYS A 172 17.49 15.79 -26.91
CA LYS A 172 18.88 15.31 -27.05
C LYS A 172 19.14 14.50 -28.32
N GLN A 173 18.11 14.10 -29.07
CA GLN A 173 18.30 13.52 -30.40
C GLN A 173 18.52 14.67 -31.39
N PRO A 174 19.74 14.85 -31.95
CA PRO A 174 19.91 15.78 -33.05
C PRO A 174 19.05 15.28 -34.21
N LYS A 175 18.30 16.20 -34.84
CA LYS A 175 17.58 15.93 -36.09
C LYS A 175 18.54 15.20 -37.04
N GLN A 176 18.29 13.92 -37.29
CA GLN A 176 18.78 13.31 -38.52
C GLN A 176 17.94 13.93 -39.63
N VAL A 177 18.50 14.98 -40.22
CA VAL A 177 18.05 15.54 -41.48
C VAL A 177 18.53 14.58 -42.55
N GLU A 178 17.61 13.81 -43.12
CA GLU A 178 17.69 13.29 -44.49
C GLU A 178 16.38 13.65 -45.21
#